data_AF-M0K083-F1
#
_entry.id   AF-M0K083-F1
#
_cell.length_a   1.000
_cell.length_b   1.000
_cell.length_c   1.000
_cell.angle_alpha   90.00
_cell.angle_beta   90.00
_cell.angle_gamma   90.00
#
_symmetry.space_group_name_H-M   'P 1'
#
loop_
_entity.id
_entity.type
_entity.pdbx_description
1 polymer ?
#
loop_
_entity_poly.entity_id
_entity_poly.type
_entity_poly.pdbx_seq_one_letter_code
_entity_poly.pdbx_strand_id
1 'polypeptide(L)'
;MGLFDTIELYDDVHLPEYPEGITPAEDVDWQTKGINRPSMMTYRITADGHLLEEEWHTEDVPPEDRPYANRDDVEKGDFLYMAGCLNRVHDGWIERNDYHGRFEITHSFEELDALVTYRVTFTHGQLEGFERLC
;
A
#
# COMPACT_ATOMS: atom_id res chain seq x y z
N MET A 1 10.66 11.08 4.34
CA MET A 1 9.95 9.92 3.77
C MET A 1 8.66 10.44 3.18
N GLY A 2 8.39 10.13 1.91
CA GLY A 2 7.17 10.59 1.23
C GLY A 2 5.96 9.78 1.68
N LEU A 3 4.76 10.31 1.41
CA LEU A 3 3.51 9.55 1.50
C LEU A 3 3.40 8.70 0.24
N PHE A 4 3.29 7.39 0.39
CA PHE A 4 3.09 6.44 -0.70
C PHE A 4 2.03 5.43 -0.29
N ASP A 5 1.34 4.90 -1.29
CA ASP A 5 0.43 3.77 -1.13
C ASP A 5 1.19 2.49 -1.48
N THR A 6 0.75 1.35 -0.96
CA THR A 6 1.35 0.04 -1.20
C THR A 6 0.39 -0.87 -1.97
N ILE A 7 0.94 -1.86 -2.66
CA ILE A 7 0.17 -2.91 -3.32
C ILE A 7 0.80 -4.28 -3.10
N GLU A 8 -0.05 -5.23 -2.77
CA GLU A 8 0.29 -6.64 -2.58
C GLU A 8 -0.21 -7.45 -3.79
N LEU A 9 0.54 -8.48 -4.17
CA LEU A 9 0.22 -9.37 -5.30
C LEU A 9 -0.13 -10.76 -4.76
N TYR A 10 -1.12 -11.41 -5.36
CA TYR A 10 -1.40 -12.83 -5.06
C TYR A 10 -0.40 -13.75 -5.77
N ASP A 11 -0.16 -14.94 -5.21
CA ASP A 11 0.83 -15.93 -5.68
C ASP A 11 0.76 -16.24 -7.20
N ASP A 12 -0.43 -16.21 -7.79
CA ASP A 12 -0.63 -16.52 -9.22
C ASP A 12 -0.47 -15.28 -10.15
N VAL A 13 -0.14 -14.11 -9.61
CA VAL A 13 0.08 -12.89 -10.39
C VAL A 13 1.48 -12.89 -11.00
N HIS A 14 1.55 -13.10 -12.31
CA HIS A 14 2.83 -13.16 -13.02
C HIS A 14 3.38 -11.77 -13.37
N LEU A 15 4.57 -11.46 -12.84
CA LEU A 15 5.36 -10.30 -13.27
C LEU A 15 6.36 -10.72 -14.37
N PRO A 16 6.33 -10.09 -15.56
CA PRO A 16 7.28 -10.39 -16.63
C PRO A 16 8.70 -10.00 -16.22
N GLU A 17 9.69 -10.75 -16.69
CA GLU A 17 11.11 -10.46 -16.44
C GLU A 17 11.44 -10.30 -14.94
N TYR A 18 10.68 -10.95 -14.05
CA TYR A 18 10.94 -10.91 -12.63
C TYR A 18 12.34 -11.45 -12.32
N PRO A 19 13.13 -10.80 -11.46
CA PRO A 19 14.49 -11.27 -11.17
C PRO A 19 14.46 -12.67 -10.58
N GLU A 20 15.33 -13.57 -11.05
CA GLU A 20 15.44 -14.91 -10.51
C GLU A 20 16.23 -14.90 -9.18
N GLY A 21 15.81 -15.75 -8.24
CA GLY A 21 16.56 -15.98 -7.00
C GLY A 21 16.40 -14.90 -5.92
N ILE A 22 15.40 -14.03 -6.04
CA ILE A 22 14.99 -13.08 -5.00
C ILE A 22 13.67 -13.50 -4.34
N THR A 23 13.25 -12.76 -3.32
CA THR A 23 11.93 -12.91 -2.67
C THR A 23 10.81 -13.02 -3.71
N PRO A 24 9.85 -13.92 -3.56
CA PRO A 24 8.70 -14.02 -4.47
C PRO A 24 7.92 -12.71 -4.56
N ALA A 25 7.26 -12.45 -5.70
CA ALA A 25 6.60 -11.17 -5.94
C ALA A 25 5.39 -10.93 -5.02
N GLU A 26 4.75 -12.01 -4.57
CA GLU A 26 3.65 -12.06 -3.60
C GLU A 26 4.05 -11.64 -2.18
N ASP A 27 5.31 -11.91 -1.80
CA ASP A 27 5.85 -11.62 -0.47
C ASP A 27 6.45 -10.21 -0.37
N VAL A 28 6.26 -9.40 -1.42
CA VAL A 28 6.85 -8.06 -1.56
C VAL A 28 5.77 -6.98 -1.44
N ASP A 29 5.98 -6.05 -0.52
CA ASP A 29 5.21 -4.80 -0.46
C ASP A 29 5.71 -3.82 -1.52
N TRP A 30 4.95 -3.68 -2.61
CA TRP A 30 5.30 -2.77 -3.69
C TRP A 30 4.79 -1.37 -3.42
N GLN A 31 5.63 -0.35 -3.59
CA GLN A 31 5.20 1.05 -3.52
C GLN A 31 4.50 1.43 -4.82
N THR A 32 3.32 2.04 -4.74
CA THR A 32 2.60 2.50 -5.92
C THR A 32 2.85 3.97 -6.21
N LYS A 33 2.69 4.34 -7.48
CA LYS A 33 2.74 5.72 -7.94
C LYS A 33 1.76 5.94 -9.09
N GLY A 34 0.87 6.92 -8.91
CA GLY A 34 -0.08 7.34 -9.93
C GLY A 34 -1.41 6.56 -9.96
N ILE A 35 -1.64 5.65 -9.00
CA ILE A 35 -2.94 4.98 -8.85
C ILE A 35 -4.02 5.96 -8.37
N ASN A 36 -3.70 6.78 -7.38
CA ASN A 36 -4.52 7.84 -6.78
C ASN A 36 -3.61 8.93 -6.21
N ARG A 37 -4.20 9.90 -5.49
CA ARG A 37 -3.42 10.78 -4.62
C ARG A 37 -2.90 9.94 -3.44
N PRO A 38 -1.59 9.97 -3.12
CA PRO A 38 -1.06 9.18 -2.02
C PRO A 38 -1.81 9.47 -0.72
N SER A 39 -2.22 8.42 -0.02
CA SER A 39 -2.95 8.48 1.25
C SER A 39 -2.64 7.33 2.22
N MET A 40 -1.51 6.63 2.01
CA MET A 40 -1.13 5.41 2.75
C MET A 40 -2.18 4.31 2.59
N MET A 41 -2.77 4.18 1.41
CA MET A 41 -3.69 3.09 1.11
C MET A 41 -2.92 1.81 0.80
N THR A 42 -3.54 0.68 1.10
CA THR A 42 -3.06 -0.64 0.68
C THR A 42 -4.00 -1.13 -0.43
N TYR A 43 -3.45 -1.64 -1.52
CA TYR A 43 -4.20 -2.26 -2.60
C TYR A 43 -3.79 -3.73 -2.74
N ARG A 44 -4.62 -4.53 -3.41
CA ARG A 44 -4.30 -5.92 -3.77
C ARG A 44 -4.65 -6.20 -5.22
N ILE A 45 -3.81 -6.96 -5.91
CA ILE A 45 -4.14 -7.56 -7.21
C ILE A 45 -4.41 -9.04 -7.00
N THR A 46 -5.63 -9.47 -7.25
CA THR A 46 -6.02 -10.88 -7.12
C THR A 46 -5.45 -11.73 -8.25
N ALA A 47 -5.41 -13.05 -8.06
CA ALA A 47 -5.03 -14.02 -9.09
C ALA A 47 -5.87 -13.89 -10.38
N ASP A 48 -7.16 -13.57 -10.23
CA ASP A 48 -8.08 -13.35 -11.33
C ASP A 48 -7.94 -11.96 -11.98
N GLY A 49 -7.00 -11.13 -11.50
CA GLY A 49 -6.69 -9.82 -12.07
C GLY A 49 -7.62 -8.69 -11.60
N HIS A 50 -8.28 -8.82 -10.45
CA HIS A 50 -9.08 -7.73 -9.88
C HIS A 50 -8.24 -6.83 -8.99
N LEU A 51 -8.50 -5.52 -9.04
CA LEU A 51 -7.93 -4.54 -8.11
C LEU A 51 -8.82 -4.38 -6.88
N LEU A 52 -8.28 -4.70 -5.71
CA LEU A 52 -8.91 -4.43 -4.42
C LEU A 52 -8.27 -3.20 -3.77
N GLU A 53 -9.09 -2.39 -3.12
CA GLU A 53 -8.68 -1.30 -2.24
C GLU A 53 -9.01 -1.67 -0.80
N GLU A 54 -8.09 -1.41 0.11
CA GLU A 54 -8.33 -1.60 1.53
C GLU A 54 -9.41 -0.64 2.03
N GLU A 55 -10.45 -1.19 2.64
CA GLU A 55 -11.44 -0.42 3.38
C GLU A 55 -11.00 -0.31 4.84
N TRP A 56 -11.02 0.91 5.38
CA TRP A 56 -10.66 1.18 6.75
C TRP A 56 -11.45 2.36 7.31
N HIS A 57 -11.54 2.39 8.63
CA HIS A 57 -12.00 3.53 9.40
C HIS A 57 -11.01 3.87 10.51
N THR A 58 -11.20 5.03 11.11
CA THR A 58 -10.44 5.46 12.28
C THR A 58 -11.30 5.43 13.52
N GLU A 59 -10.75 4.85 14.59
CA GLU A 59 -11.32 4.87 15.93
C GLU A 59 -10.47 5.76 16.84
N ASP A 60 -11.12 6.41 17.81
CA ASP A 60 -10.43 7.19 18.85
C ASP A 60 -9.69 6.25 19.82
N VAL A 61 -8.41 6.53 20.04
CA VAL A 61 -7.60 5.84 21.05
C VAL A 61 -7.76 6.58 22.37
N PRO A 62 -8.09 5.90 23.49
CA PRO A 62 -8.20 6.55 24.79
C PRO A 62 -6.84 7.11 25.23
N PRO A 63 -6.77 8.24 25.95
CA PRO A 63 -5.51 8.86 26.34
C PRO A 63 -4.53 7.92 27.07
N GLU A 64 -5.04 6.97 27.84
CA GLU A 64 -4.23 6.01 28.59
C GLU A 64 -3.34 5.11 27.70
N ASP A 65 -3.80 4.83 26.47
CA ASP A 65 -3.09 4.00 25.50
C ASP A 65 -2.23 4.83 24.52
N ARG A 66 -2.25 6.17 24.64
CA ARG A 66 -1.49 7.05 23.73
C ARG A 66 -0.03 7.16 24.19
N PRO A 67 0.94 7.22 23.27
CA PRO A 67 2.37 7.21 23.59
C PRO A 67 2.85 8.29 24.57
N TYR A 68 2.24 9.49 24.54
CA TYR A 68 2.70 10.64 25.33
C TYR A 68 1.63 11.26 26.23
N ALA A 69 0.37 10.83 26.15
CA ALA A 69 -0.72 11.53 26.83
C ALA A 69 -0.72 11.34 28.36
N ASN A 70 0.01 10.35 28.87
CA ASN A 70 0.21 10.13 30.31
C ASN A 70 1.40 10.91 30.90
N ARG A 71 2.09 11.73 30.09
CA ARG A 71 3.22 12.52 30.58
C ARG A 71 2.73 13.77 31.31
N ASP A 72 3.30 14.04 32.47
CA ASP A 72 2.94 15.20 33.30
C ASP A 72 3.26 16.56 32.65
N ASP A 73 4.16 16.58 31.65
CA ASP A 73 4.57 17.77 30.90
C ASP A 73 3.81 17.98 29.57
N VAL A 74 2.75 17.21 29.32
CA VAL A 74 1.98 17.24 28.07
C VAL A 74 0.53 17.64 28.35
N GLU A 75 0.10 18.80 27.85
CA GLU A 75 -1.26 19.30 28.01
C GLU A 75 -2.20 18.75 26.91
N LYS A 76 -3.52 18.71 27.18
CA LYS A 76 -4.53 18.18 26.23
C LYS A 76 -4.56 18.88 24.86
N GLY A 77 -4.08 20.11 24.79
CA GLY A 77 -4.00 20.88 23.55
C GLY A 77 -2.71 20.65 22.74
N ASP A 78 -1.74 19.92 23.29
CA ASP A 78 -0.43 19.76 22.68
C ASP A 78 -0.46 18.75 21.53
N PHE A 79 0.36 19.01 20.50
CA PHE A 79 0.57 18.06 19.40
C PHE A 79 1.01 16.68 19.89
N LEU A 80 1.80 16.62 20.98
CA LEU A 80 2.23 15.36 21.59
C LEU A 80 1.07 14.58 22.22
N TYR A 81 0.08 15.28 22.78
CA TYR A 81 -1.12 14.64 23.34
C TYR A 81 -2.00 14.00 22.26
N MET A 82 -2.02 14.62 21.08
CA MET A 82 -2.76 14.13 19.92
C MET A 82 -2.00 13.04 19.14
N ALA A 83 -0.73 12.80 19.44
CA ALA A 83 0.02 11.74 18.79
C ALA A 83 -0.56 10.36 19.17
N GLY A 84 -0.91 9.57 18.15
CA GLY A 84 -1.55 8.27 18.35
C GLY A 84 -3.00 8.36 18.84
N CYS A 85 -3.68 9.49 18.68
CA CYS A 85 -5.08 9.65 19.11
C CYS A 85 -6.09 8.90 18.22
N LEU A 86 -5.68 8.46 17.03
CA LEU A 86 -6.50 7.69 16.11
C LEU A 86 -5.80 6.36 15.81
N ASN A 87 -6.57 5.28 15.83
CA ASN A 87 -6.14 3.98 15.32
C ASN A 87 -6.83 3.72 13.99
N ARG A 88 -6.09 3.19 13.01
CA ARG A 88 -6.66 2.77 11.73
C ARG A 88 -7.06 1.30 11.84
N VAL A 89 -8.34 1.03 11.62
CA VAL A 89 -8.93 -0.31 11.72
C VAL A 89 -9.27 -0.80 10.31
N HIS A 90 -8.80 -2.00 9.99
CA HIS A 90 -9.06 -2.67 8.72
C HIS A 90 -10.48 -3.26 8.72
N ASP A 91 -11.32 -2.80 7.79
CA ASP A 91 -12.70 -3.26 7.65
C ASP A 91 -12.87 -4.34 6.57
N GLY A 92 -11.92 -4.42 5.64
CA GLY A 92 -11.93 -5.43 4.59
C GLY A 92 -11.36 -4.91 3.28
N TRP A 93 -11.88 -5.47 2.19
CA TRP A 93 -11.44 -5.19 0.83
C TRP A 93 -12.64 -4.87 -0.04
N ILE A 94 -12.54 -3.80 -0.81
CA ILE A 94 -13.53 -3.41 -1.81
C ILE A 94 -12.94 -3.54 -3.22
N GLU A 95 -13.71 -4.11 -4.15
CA GLU A 95 -13.29 -4.21 -5.56
C GLU A 95 -13.43 -2.86 -6.27
N ARG A 96 -12.35 -2.39 -6.92
CA ARG A 96 -12.36 -1.21 -7.78
C ARG A 96 -12.78 -1.55 -9.21
N ASN A 97 -13.99 -2.06 -9.37
CA ASN A 97 -14.53 -2.53 -10.64
C ASN A 97 -14.65 -1.45 -11.73
N ASP A 98 -14.57 -0.18 -11.37
CA ASP A 98 -14.61 0.96 -12.28
C ASP A 98 -13.23 1.55 -12.59
N TYR A 99 -12.15 1.05 -11.98
CA TYR A 99 -10.82 1.60 -12.20
C TYR A 99 -10.36 1.36 -13.63
N HIS A 100 -9.97 2.44 -14.31
CA HIS A 100 -9.46 2.39 -15.68
C HIS A 100 -8.25 3.32 -15.78
N GLY A 101 -7.07 2.76 -15.99
CA GLY A 101 -5.85 3.53 -16.02
C GLY A 101 -4.58 2.70 -15.86
N ARG A 102 -3.49 3.41 -15.61
CA ARG A 102 -2.16 2.84 -15.43
C ARG A 102 -1.47 3.50 -14.25
N PHE A 103 -0.69 2.72 -13.52
CA PHE A 103 0.15 3.20 -12.42
C PHE A 103 1.46 2.41 -12.39
N GLU A 104 2.42 2.91 -11.62
CA GLU A 104 3.73 2.27 -11.43
C GLU A 104 3.74 1.57 -10.08
N ILE A 105 4.36 0.39 -10.02
CA ILE A 105 4.70 -0.32 -8.79
C ILE A 105 6.21 -0.47 -8.73
N THR A 106 6.79 -0.21 -7.56
CA THR A 106 8.24 -0.12 -7.41
C THR A 106 8.67 -0.75 -6.10
N HIS A 107 9.75 -1.55 -6.14
CA HIS A 107 10.41 -2.08 -4.96
C HIS A 107 11.93 -2.07 -5.15
N SER A 108 12.66 -1.78 -4.07
CA SER A 108 14.12 -1.84 -4.04
C SER A 108 14.55 -3.14 -3.38
N PHE A 109 15.22 -4.01 -4.13
CA PHE A 109 15.75 -5.28 -3.60
C PHE A 109 17.20 -5.07 -3.16
N GLU A 110 17.50 -5.38 -1.89
CA GLU A 110 18.86 -5.27 -1.36
C GLU A 110 19.82 -6.23 -2.06
N GLU A 111 19.33 -7.43 -2.40
CA GLU A 111 20.10 -8.49 -3.07
C GLU A 111 20.55 -8.11 -4.48
N LEU A 112 19.81 -7.20 -5.12
CA LEU A 112 20.11 -6.73 -6.48
C LEU A 112 20.81 -5.37 -6.50
N ASP A 113 20.85 -4.66 -5.36
CA ASP A 113 21.22 -3.25 -5.29
C ASP A 113 20.51 -2.42 -6.39
N ALA A 114 19.24 -2.76 -6.65
CA ALA A 114 18.50 -2.27 -7.81
C ALA A 114 17.04 -1.97 -7.48
N LEU A 115 16.52 -0.96 -8.17
CA LEU A 115 15.12 -0.59 -8.16
C LEU A 115 14.40 -1.36 -9.27
N VAL A 116 13.43 -2.18 -8.90
CA VAL A 116 12.57 -2.88 -9.85
C VAL A 116 11.26 -2.10 -9.96
N THR A 117 10.90 -1.72 -11.19
CA THR A 117 9.67 -0.98 -11.44
C THR A 117 8.85 -1.65 -12.54
N TYR A 118 7.55 -1.71 -12.33
CA TYR A 118 6.58 -2.16 -13.32
C TYR A 118 5.53 -1.08 -13.55
N ARG A 119 5.07 -0.96 -14.79
CA ARG A 119 3.82 -0.27 -15.11
C ARG A 119 2.70 -1.30 -15.16
N VAL A 120 1.66 -1.07 -14.38
CA VAL A 120 0.46 -1.89 -14.30
C VAL A 120 -0.66 -1.19 -15.07
N THR A 121 -1.40 -1.93 -15.88
CA THR A 121 -2.53 -1.40 -16.66
C THR A 121 -3.80 -2.13 -16.32
N PHE A 122 -4.87 -1.37 -16.07
CA PHE A 122 -6.20 -1.87 -15.77
C PHE A 122 -7.25 -1.23 -16.69
N THR A 123 -8.23 -2.04 -17.08
CA THR A 123 -9.41 -1.62 -17.83
C THR A 123 -10.66 -2.13 -17.12
N HIS A 124 -11.46 -1.21 -16.57
CA HIS A 124 -12.70 -1.52 -15.84
C HIS A 124 -12.49 -2.54 -14.71
N GLY A 125 -11.53 -2.27 -13.83
CA GLY A 125 -11.19 -3.09 -12.67
C GLY A 125 -10.43 -4.38 -12.99
N GLN A 126 -10.25 -4.70 -14.26
CA GLN A 126 -9.55 -5.89 -14.73
C GLN A 126 -8.11 -5.56 -15.15
N LEU A 127 -7.16 -6.35 -14.65
CA LEU A 127 -5.76 -6.29 -15.02
C LEU A 127 -5.59 -6.66 -16.50
N GLU A 128 -4.98 -5.77 -17.27
CA GLU A 128 -4.55 -6.05 -18.64
C GLU A 128 -3.13 -6.62 -18.70
N GLY A 129 -2.26 -6.18 -17.79
CA GLY A 129 -0.92 -6.72 -17.65
C GLY A 129 0.09 -5.78 -17.01
N PHE A 130 1.33 -6.24 -17.02
CA PHE A 130 2.50 -5.57 -16.47
C PHE A 130 3.54 -5.32 -17.56
N GLU A 131 4.21 -4.17 -17.49
CA GLU A 131 5.35 -3.81 -18.34
C GLU A 131 6.53 -3.48 -17.41
N ARG A 132 7.65 -4.21 -17.53
CA ARG A 132 8.88 -3.89 -16.79
C ARG A 132 9.43 -2.55 -17.29
N LEU A 133 9.68 -1.61 -16.38
CA LEU A 133 10.38 -0.37 -16.68
C LEU A 133 11.86 -0.55 -16.30
N CYS A 134 12.74 -0.44 -17.29
CA CYS A 134 14.20 -0.52 -17.13
C CYS A 134 14.80 0.73 -16.47
#